data_AF-A0A1C9WXK3-F1
#
_entry.id   AF-A0A1C9WXK3-F1
#
_cell.length_a   1.000
_cell.length_b   1.000
_cell.length_c   1.000
_cell.angle_alpha   90.00
_cell.angle_beta   90.00
_cell.angle_gamma   90.00
#
_symmetry.space_group_name_H-M   'P 1'
#
loop_
_entity.id
_entity.type
_entity.pdbx_description
1 polymer ?
#
loop_
_entity_poly.entity_id
_entity_poly.type
_entity_poly.pdbx_seq_one_letter_code
_entity_poly.pdbx_strand_id
1 'polypeptide(L)'
;MLLTAMLDGNRVEAATFTSEAWVELQRSEDRKRMVMPVCNVRAVAKTRGPFTRYFAHHRRDGCKVDHGGESPQHLAMKEALRLCIDRVPDWHAIVEHPHPSREWIIDVLAESDDFTKRVAFEVQLSSQTPENYFARSQRYFDSGAFPVWLIPRQLEYHETKVPVVVTGFGKTSEVPDDPAELLALPADQNFLLTGDSVGAFVEALLRKGHSWIHGTPHAQAEAQRAAEEAAAVAAEAERMKQETIKQQIEAMNDLSASPESAFGHHTVRTRLDVHVWGSLTCCWECEEPMLVWDARTWSWGGGMPRLQVKSEVDQKRLENHPEVHRAVDGWIRAAKPDVPKAVIKKRHTLASGRLYSAFVCPSCDSTMGQFFIACIRPEKWSVLGSPAAVPPPVPVIKIPAATTSPTPLRCRIHETPKEECDWCQKRPSPRLGRRY
;
A
#
# COMPACT_ATOMS: atom_id res chain seq x y z
N MET A 1 -18.67 7.18 42.42
CA MET A 1 -17.82 7.88 43.41
C MET A 1 -17.10 8.94 42.61
N LEU A 2 -16.81 10.11 43.16
CA LEU A 2 -16.13 11.21 42.48
C LEU A 2 -15.21 11.93 43.48
N LEU A 3 -14.13 12.53 43.01
CA LEU A 3 -13.26 13.39 43.80
C LEU A 3 -13.83 14.80 43.95
N THR A 4 -14.85 15.16 43.18
CA THR A 4 -15.45 16.49 43.20
C THR A 4 -16.96 16.49 43.44
N ALA A 5 -17.45 17.58 44.02
CA ALA A 5 -18.86 17.89 44.19
C ALA A 5 -19.11 19.39 43.99
N MET A 6 -20.37 19.81 44.00
CA MET A 6 -20.77 21.22 44.00
C MET A 6 -21.45 21.55 45.34
N LEU A 7 -21.06 22.66 45.96
CA LEU A 7 -21.68 23.21 47.16
C LEU A 7 -22.11 24.65 46.86
N ASP A 8 -23.42 24.92 46.90
CA ASP A 8 -24.01 26.24 46.65
C ASP A 8 -23.50 26.89 45.33
N GLY A 9 -23.33 26.06 44.29
CA GLY A 9 -22.84 26.49 42.97
C GLY A 9 -21.32 26.53 42.82
N ASN A 10 -20.57 26.36 43.91
CA ASN A 10 -19.10 26.32 43.90
C ASN A 10 -18.58 24.89 43.83
N ARG A 11 -17.54 24.66 43.03
CA ARG A 11 -16.87 23.35 42.96
C ARG A 11 -16.07 23.13 44.25
N VAL A 12 -16.19 21.93 44.81
CA VAL A 12 -15.40 21.49 45.96
C VAL A 12 -14.69 20.18 45.63
N GLU A 13 -13.43 20.07 46.05
CA GLU A 13 -12.56 18.94 45.74
C GLU A 13 -12.21 18.20 47.04
N ALA A 14 -12.32 16.88 47.05
CA ALA A 14 -12.13 16.09 48.27
C ALA A 14 -10.70 16.21 48.83
N ALA A 15 -9.71 16.36 47.93
CA ALA A 15 -8.31 16.44 48.30
C ALA A 15 -7.85 17.83 48.79
N THR A 16 -8.65 18.90 48.63
CA THR A 16 -8.33 20.22 49.23
C THR A 16 -8.67 20.29 50.72
N PHE A 17 -9.35 19.29 51.27
CA PHE A 17 -9.70 19.24 52.69
C PHE A 17 -8.58 18.59 53.50
N THR A 18 -8.19 19.21 54.63
CA THR A 18 -7.43 18.51 55.67
C THR A 18 -8.29 17.41 56.32
N SER A 19 -7.67 16.52 57.08
CA SER A 19 -8.39 15.48 57.82
C SER A 19 -9.47 16.08 58.73
N GLU A 20 -9.15 17.17 59.42
CA GLU A 20 -10.05 17.87 60.34
C GLU A 20 -11.18 18.56 59.57
N ALA A 21 -10.85 19.29 58.49
CA ALA A 21 -11.84 19.99 57.68
C ALA A 21 -12.80 19.02 56.97
N TRP A 22 -12.33 17.83 56.58
CA TRP A 22 -13.17 16.79 55.99
C TRP A 22 -14.18 16.23 57.00
N VAL A 23 -13.73 15.96 58.23
CA VAL A 23 -14.61 15.50 59.32
C VAL A 23 -15.63 16.58 59.69
N GLU A 24 -15.23 17.85 59.68
CA GLU A 24 -16.14 18.98 59.91
C GLU A 24 -17.19 19.09 58.80
N LEU A 25 -16.77 19.00 57.53
CA LEU A 25 -17.70 18.98 56.38
C LEU A 25 -18.75 17.86 56.54
N GLN A 26 -18.34 16.67 56.96
CA GLN A 26 -19.24 15.52 57.18
C GLN A 26 -20.28 15.74 58.29
N ARG A 27 -20.04 16.67 59.22
CA ARG A 27 -20.92 17.01 60.34
C ARG A 27 -21.73 18.29 60.11
N SER A 28 -21.22 19.20 59.29
CA SER A 28 -21.82 20.49 58.94
C SER A 28 -23.20 20.37 58.28
N GLU A 29 -23.94 21.48 58.21
CA GLU A 29 -25.19 21.56 57.43
C GLU A 29 -24.93 21.60 55.91
N ASP A 30 -23.73 21.99 55.49
CA ASP A 30 -23.32 22.09 54.09
C ASP A 30 -23.41 20.73 53.38
N ARG A 31 -23.15 19.63 54.11
CA ARG A 31 -23.32 18.25 53.60
C ARG A 31 -24.71 17.94 53.05
N LYS A 32 -25.74 18.71 53.43
CA LYS A 32 -27.11 18.52 52.92
C LYS A 32 -27.33 19.23 51.59
N ARG A 33 -26.54 20.26 51.29
CA ARG A 33 -26.63 21.10 50.08
C ARG A 33 -25.66 20.67 48.97
N MET A 34 -24.71 19.78 49.28
CA MET A 34 -23.78 19.24 48.28
C MET A 34 -24.50 18.40 47.21
N VAL A 35 -24.10 18.57 45.95
CA VAL A 35 -24.63 17.84 44.81
C VAL A 35 -23.51 17.33 43.89
N MET A 36 -23.78 16.27 43.14
CA MET A 36 -22.85 15.71 42.16
C MET A 36 -22.76 16.66 40.93
N PRO A 37 -21.58 16.91 40.35
CA PRO A 37 -21.38 17.96 39.34
C PRO A 37 -22.19 17.80 38.05
N VAL A 38 -22.49 16.56 37.65
CA VAL A 38 -23.17 16.26 36.37
C VAL A 38 -24.68 16.08 36.54
N CYS A 39 -25.10 15.20 37.45
CA CYS A 39 -26.52 14.86 37.62
C CYS A 39 -27.26 15.78 38.59
N ASN A 40 -26.55 16.66 39.31
CA ASN A 40 -27.10 17.57 40.32
C ASN A 40 -27.86 16.86 41.47
N VAL A 41 -27.65 15.55 41.64
CA VAL A 41 -28.22 14.75 42.73
C VAL A 41 -27.39 14.94 43.99
N ARG A 42 -28.04 14.90 45.16
CA ARG A 42 -27.39 15.09 46.45
C ARG A 42 -26.18 14.17 46.65
N ALA A 43 -25.04 14.79 46.96
CA ALA A 43 -23.78 14.13 47.28
C ALA A 43 -23.63 13.90 48.81
N VAL A 44 -22.76 12.94 49.17
CA VAL A 44 -22.31 12.68 50.54
C VAL A 44 -20.80 12.47 50.55
N ALA A 45 -20.11 13.18 51.45
CA ALA A 45 -18.67 13.04 51.69
C ALA A 45 -18.37 11.71 52.42
N LYS A 46 -17.54 10.85 51.83
CA LYS A 46 -17.15 9.53 52.36
C LYS A 46 -15.65 9.37 52.40
N THR A 47 -15.20 8.50 53.29
CA THR A 47 -13.79 8.11 53.42
C THR A 47 -13.67 6.61 53.26
N ARG A 48 -12.63 6.13 52.57
CA ARG A 48 -12.28 4.71 52.49
C ARG A 48 -10.81 4.56 52.86
N GLY A 49 -10.52 3.75 53.87
CA GLY A 49 -9.17 3.69 54.44
C GLY A 49 -8.76 5.02 55.10
N PRO A 50 -7.46 5.21 55.39
CA PRO A 50 -6.97 6.40 56.07
C PRO A 50 -6.90 7.66 55.18
N PHE A 51 -6.78 7.51 53.86
CA PHE A 51 -6.40 8.61 52.97
C PHE A 51 -7.40 8.93 51.86
N THR A 52 -8.19 7.96 51.38
CA THR A 52 -9.07 8.21 50.23
C THR A 52 -10.37 8.89 50.64
N ARG A 53 -10.49 10.17 50.29
CA ARG A 53 -11.71 10.98 50.45
C ARG A 53 -12.42 11.10 49.10
N TYR A 54 -13.74 10.99 49.10
CA TYR A 54 -14.54 11.10 47.87
C TYR A 54 -15.99 11.49 48.17
N PHE A 55 -16.69 11.94 47.14
CA PHE A 55 -18.12 12.17 47.15
C PHE A 55 -18.86 11.01 46.48
N ALA A 56 -19.99 10.63 47.07
CA ALA A 56 -20.88 9.62 46.51
C ALA A 56 -22.31 10.14 46.49
N HIS A 57 -23.16 9.50 45.69
CA HIS A 57 -24.59 9.74 45.77
C HIS A 57 -25.12 9.39 47.17
N HIS A 58 -25.89 10.30 47.78
CA HIS A 58 -26.58 10.02 49.05
C HIS A 58 -27.66 8.94 48.85
N ARG A 59 -28.41 9.04 47.75
CA ARG A 59 -29.29 8.00 47.16
C ARG A 59 -29.16 8.09 45.64
N ARG A 60 -29.29 6.97 44.93
CA ARG A 60 -29.25 6.96 43.45
C ARG A 60 -30.60 7.34 42.81
N ASP A 61 -31.66 7.42 43.60
CA ASP A 61 -32.99 7.81 43.15
C ASP A 61 -32.95 9.21 42.50
N GLY A 62 -33.41 9.30 41.25
CA GLY A 62 -33.39 10.55 40.46
C GLY A 62 -32.13 10.76 39.60
N CYS A 63 -31.09 9.94 39.77
CA CYS A 63 -29.94 9.95 38.87
C CYS A 63 -30.23 9.12 37.62
N LYS A 64 -30.42 9.79 36.47
CA LYS A 64 -30.61 9.13 35.16
C LYS A 64 -29.29 8.83 34.42
N VAL A 65 -28.17 9.25 34.99
CA VAL A 65 -26.83 9.07 34.42
C VAL A 65 -26.25 7.77 34.95
N ASP A 66 -25.76 6.91 34.05
CA ASP A 66 -25.01 5.73 34.43
C ASP A 66 -23.62 6.13 34.93
N HIS A 67 -23.51 6.28 36.24
CA HIS A 67 -22.24 6.41 36.92
C HIS A 67 -21.70 5.02 37.21
N GLY A 68 -21.14 4.37 36.18
CA GLY A 68 -20.34 3.15 36.35
C GLY A 68 -19.43 3.34 37.57
N GLY A 69 -19.50 2.43 38.54
CA GLY A 69 -18.85 2.63 39.83
C GLY A 69 -17.35 2.80 39.67
N GLU A 70 -16.84 4.02 39.79
CA GLU A 70 -15.39 4.29 39.79
C GLU A 70 -14.71 3.45 40.88
N SER A 71 -13.65 2.74 40.51
CA SER A 71 -12.94 1.88 41.45
C SER A 71 -11.95 2.71 42.28
N PRO A 72 -11.54 2.22 43.46
CA PRO A 72 -10.49 2.85 44.26
C PRO A 72 -9.18 3.08 43.48
N GLN A 73 -8.82 2.15 42.59
CA GLN A 73 -7.67 2.27 41.70
C GLN A 73 -7.81 3.47 40.75
N HIS A 74 -9.01 3.69 40.21
CA HIS A 74 -9.31 4.81 39.32
C HIS A 74 -9.10 6.14 40.05
N LEU A 75 -9.66 6.27 41.26
CA LEU A 75 -9.49 7.46 42.10
C LEU A 75 -8.02 7.70 42.48
N ALA A 76 -7.29 6.65 42.87
CA ALA A 76 -5.88 6.77 43.25
C ALA A 76 -5.01 7.25 42.09
N MET A 77 -5.22 6.75 40.87
CA MET A 77 -4.48 7.22 39.70
C MET A 77 -4.82 8.67 39.33
N LYS A 78 -6.10 9.09 39.41
CA LYS A 78 -6.48 10.50 39.20
C LYS A 78 -5.78 11.43 40.19
N GLU A 79 -5.76 11.04 41.46
CA GLU A 79 -5.10 11.82 42.51
C GLU A 79 -3.59 11.89 42.31
N ALA A 80 -2.96 10.77 41.94
CA ALA A 80 -1.53 10.74 41.61
C ALA A 80 -1.18 11.68 40.46
N LEU A 81 -1.98 11.64 39.38
CA LEU A 81 -1.83 12.54 38.23
C LEU A 81 -1.96 14.00 38.65
N ARG A 82 -3.02 14.34 39.39
CA ARG A 82 -3.23 15.69 39.91
C ARG A 82 -2.01 16.19 40.68
N LEU A 83 -1.55 15.42 41.68
CA LEU A 83 -0.38 15.76 42.49
C LEU A 83 0.89 15.95 41.64
N CYS A 84 1.04 15.19 40.56
CA CYS A 84 2.17 15.33 39.64
C CYS A 84 2.07 16.60 38.79
N ILE A 85 0.90 16.85 38.19
CA ILE A 85 0.64 18.02 37.34
C ILE A 85 0.80 19.32 38.14
N ASP A 86 0.22 19.40 39.34
CA ASP A 86 0.29 20.60 40.22
C ASP A 86 1.72 20.92 40.69
N ARG A 87 2.68 20.00 40.53
CA ARG A 87 4.11 20.23 40.81
C ARG A 87 4.88 20.77 39.61
N VAL A 88 4.31 20.73 38.41
CA VAL A 88 4.94 21.27 37.21
C VAL A 88 4.69 22.79 37.17
N PRO A 89 5.73 23.63 37.11
CA PRO A 89 5.57 25.07 37.00
C PRO A 89 4.68 25.47 35.82
N ASP A 90 3.83 26.47 36.03
CA ASP A 90 2.90 27.04 35.05
C ASP A 90 1.77 26.11 34.59
N TRP A 91 1.53 25.02 35.33
CA TRP A 91 0.44 24.07 35.08
C TRP A 91 -0.38 23.81 36.35
N HIS A 92 -1.66 23.53 36.15
CA HIS A 92 -2.56 23.11 37.21
C HIS A 92 -3.49 21.99 36.73
N ALA A 93 -3.89 21.13 37.67
CA ALA A 93 -4.79 20.02 37.43
C ALA A 93 -6.24 20.35 37.81
N ILE A 94 -7.17 19.98 36.93
CA ILE A 94 -8.61 20.02 37.18
C ILE A 94 -9.14 18.59 37.06
N VAL A 95 -9.32 17.94 38.20
CA VAL A 95 -9.84 16.57 38.29
C VAL A 95 -11.32 16.57 37.94
N GLU A 96 -11.80 15.62 37.14
CA GLU A 96 -13.20 15.46 36.74
C GLU A 96 -13.78 16.70 36.05
N HIS A 97 -13.05 17.26 35.09
CA HIS A 97 -13.45 18.46 34.35
C HIS A 97 -14.61 18.14 33.39
N PRO A 98 -15.83 18.66 33.60
CA PRO A 98 -16.93 18.42 32.69
C PRO A 98 -16.78 19.25 31.41
N HIS A 99 -17.09 18.66 30.26
CA HIS A 99 -17.26 19.43 29.03
C HIS A 99 -18.38 20.49 29.21
N PRO A 100 -18.36 21.65 28.53
CA PRO A 100 -19.43 22.64 28.63
C PRO A 100 -20.85 22.11 28.36
N SER A 101 -21.01 21.14 27.46
CA SER A 101 -22.30 20.45 27.22
C SER A 101 -22.73 19.52 28.36
N ARG A 102 -21.82 19.20 29.30
CA ARG A 102 -21.97 18.25 30.41
C ARG A 102 -22.24 16.80 30.01
N GLU A 103 -22.10 16.48 28.73
CA GLU A 103 -22.33 15.13 28.21
C GLU A 103 -21.19 14.16 28.51
N TRP A 104 -20.00 14.68 28.80
CA TRP A 104 -18.82 13.90 29.14
C TRP A 104 -17.90 14.68 30.08
N ILE A 105 -17.00 13.95 30.73
CA ILE A 105 -16.09 14.44 31.77
C ILE A 105 -14.68 13.96 31.41
N ILE A 106 -13.69 14.83 31.57
CA ILE A 106 -12.27 14.48 31.55
C ILE A 106 -11.87 14.01 32.94
N ASP A 107 -11.23 12.85 33.04
CA ASP A 107 -10.78 12.33 34.34
C ASP A 107 -9.82 13.29 35.07
N VAL A 108 -8.77 13.77 34.39
CA VAL A 108 -7.90 14.85 34.87
C VAL A 108 -7.48 15.74 33.69
N LEU A 109 -7.87 17.01 33.71
CA LEU A 109 -7.39 18.00 32.75
C LEU A 109 -6.16 18.70 33.33
N ALA A 110 -5.05 18.71 32.61
CA ALA A 110 -3.95 19.63 32.85
C ALA A 110 -4.11 20.84 31.94
N GLU A 111 -4.02 22.04 32.51
CA GLU A 111 -4.15 23.30 31.80
C GLU A 111 -2.97 24.20 32.15
N SER A 112 -2.38 24.86 31.14
CA SER A 112 -1.32 25.83 31.37
C SER A 112 -1.92 27.13 31.91
N ASP A 113 -1.17 27.86 32.74
CA ASP A 113 -1.64 29.11 33.36
C ASP A 113 -1.95 30.23 32.35
N ASP A 114 -1.38 30.14 31.15
CA ASP A 114 -1.67 31.03 30.02
C ASP A 114 -2.87 30.57 29.16
N PHE A 115 -3.51 29.45 29.52
CA PHE A 115 -4.64 28.83 28.84
C PHE A 115 -4.41 28.44 27.38
N THR A 116 -3.14 28.35 26.94
CA THR A 116 -2.81 28.01 25.54
C THR A 116 -2.67 26.51 25.30
N LYS A 117 -2.45 25.71 26.36
CA LYS A 117 -2.22 24.28 26.26
C LYS A 117 -3.11 23.53 27.23
N ARG A 118 -3.69 22.43 26.75
CA ARG A 118 -4.61 21.57 27.50
C ARG A 118 -4.29 20.12 27.19
N VAL A 119 -4.15 19.30 28.24
CA VAL A 119 -3.93 17.85 28.12
C VAL A 119 -4.98 17.12 28.93
N ALA A 120 -5.75 16.26 28.28
CA ALA A 120 -6.81 15.46 28.89
C ALA A 120 -6.27 14.07 29.23
N PHE A 121 -6.00 13.81 30.50
CA PHE A 121 -5.63 12.48 30.97
C PHE A 121 -6.87 11.67 31.30
N GLU A 122 -6.96 10.47 30.72
CA GLU A 122 -8.06 9.53 30.85
C GLU A 122 -7.58 8.22 31.46
N VAL A 123 -8.11 7.84 32.62
CA VAL A 123 -7.71 6.62 33.32
C VAL A 123 -8.69 5.51 32.98
N GLN A 124 -8.31 4.65 32.03
CA GLN A 124 -9.21 3.61 31.52
C GLN A 124 -8.76 2.22 31.98
N LEU A 125 -9.28 1.78 33.13
CA LEU A 125 -8.95 0.48 33.74
C LEU A 125 -9.86 -0.66 33.28
N SER A 126 -10.99 -0.35 32.63
CA SER A 126 -11.90 -1.35 32.04
C SER A 126 -11.54 -1.59 30.58
N SER A 127 -11.83 -2.79 30.08
CA SER A 127 -11.84 -3.00 28.63
C SER A 127 -12.83 -2.03 27.97
N GLN A 128 -12.42 -1.51 26.83
CA GLN A 128 -13.19 -0.61 25.97
C GLN A 128 -12.81 -0.94 24.53
N THR A 129 -13.77 -0.86 23.62
CA THR A 129 -13.49 -1.15 22.21
C THR A 129 -12.61 -0.07 21.59
N PRO A 130 -11.80 -0.39 20.56
CA PRO A 130 -10.98 0.60 19.85
C PRO A 130 -11.81 1.79 19.34
N GLU A 131 -13.01 1.55 18.81
CA GLU A 131 -13.89 2.59 18.27
C GLU A 131 -14.27 3.62 19.32
N ASN A 132 -14.51 3.18 20.56
CA ASN A 132 -14.79 4.06 21.68
C ASN A 132 -13.56 4.90 22.08
N TYR A 133 -12.35 4.34 22.01
CA TYR A 133 -11.13 5.13 22.20
C TYR A 133 -11.01 6.22 21.13
N PHE A 134 -11.29 5.88 19.87
CA PHE A 134 -11.20 6.84 18.76
C PHE A 134 -12.25 7.93 18.87
N ALA A 135 -13.51 7.57 19.10
CA ALA A 135 -14.60 8.52 19.23
C ALA A 135 -14.38 9.48 20.42
N ARG A 136 -13.92 8.96 21.57
CA ARG A 136 -13.60 9.80 22.74
C ARG A 136 -12.36 10.67 22.49
N SER A 137 -11.31 10.11 21.91
CA SER A 137 -10.10 10.87 21.54
C SER A 137 -10.41 12.02 20.60
N GLN A 138 -11.27 11.78 19.60
CA GLN A 138 -11.71 12.80 18.67
C GLN A 138 -12.40 13.97 19.40
N ARG A 139 -13.31 13.69 20.35
CA ARG A 139 -13.96 14.74 21.13
C ARG A 139 -12.97 15.61 21.91
N TYR A 140 -11.91 15.00 22.47
CA TYR A 140 -10.88 15.77 23.17
C TYR A 140 -10.11 16.68 22.19
N PHE A 141 -9.69 16.15 21.05
CA PHE A 141 -9.06 16.95 19.99
C PHE A 141 -9.96 18.10 19.52
N ASP A 142 -11.25 17.84 19.28
CA ASP A 142 -12.23 18.86 18.88
C ASP A 142 -12.40 19.95 19.94
N SER A 143 -12.21 19.61 21.23
CA SER A 143 -12.24 20.55 22.36
C SER A 143 -10.91 21.28 22.61
N GLY A 144 -9.91 21.07 21.74
CA GLY A 144 -8.58 21.69 21.86
C GLY A 144 -7.71 21.09 22.97
N ALA A 145 -8.02 19.89 23.47
CA ALA A 145 -7.25 19.19 24.48
C ALA A 145 -6.55 17.96 23.89
N PHE A 146 -5.26 17.80 24.15
CA PHE A 146 -4.52 16.63 23.72
C PHE A 146 -4.85 15.42 24.62
N PRO A 147 -5.44 14.33 24.10
CA PRO A 147 -5.84 13.21 24.93
C PRO A 147 -4.68 12.28 25.27
N VAL A 148 -4.65 11.76 26.49
CA VAL A 148 -3.67 10.77 26.96
C VAL A 148 -4.41 9.67 27.72
N TRP A 149 -4.39 8.45 27.19
CA TRP A 149 -5.03 7.31 27.82
C TRP A 149 -4.06 6.53 28.70
N LEU A 150 -4.29 6.49 30.01
CA LEU A 150 -3.60 5.60 30.94
C LEU A 150 -4.35 4.28 31.02
N ILE A 151 -3.71 3.21 30.57
CA ILE A 151 -4.32 1.89 30.49
C ILE A 151 -3.45 0.80 31.14
N PRO A 152 -4.04 -0.30 31.63
CA PRO A 152 -3.28 -1.37 32.27
C PRO A 152 -2.50 -2.24 31.28
N ARG A 153 -2.94 -2.32 30.02
CA ARG A 153 -2.39 -3.23 29.01
C ARG A 153 -2.42 -2.58 27.64
N GLN A 154 -1.50 -2.97 26.76
CA GLN A 154 -1.45 -2.51 25.38
C GLN A 154 -2.78 -2.73 24.67
N LEU A 155 -3.17 -1.75 23.84
CA LEU A 155 -4.32 -1.89 22.96
C LEU A 155 -4.01 -2.93 21.88
N GLU A 156 -5.04 -3.65 21.44
CA GLU A 156 -4.93 -4.48 20.24
C GLU A 156 -4.54 -3.62 19.04
N TYR A 157 -3.81 -4.22 18.09
CA TYR A 157 -3.38 -3.51 16.90
C TYR A 157 -4.60 -2.96 16.15
N HIS A 158 -4.57 -1.66 15.90
CA HIS A 158 -5.50 -0.98 15.02
C HIS A 158 -4.73 0.02 14.15
N GLU A 159 -5.19 0.27 12.93
CA GLU A 159 -4.52 1.21 12.01
C GLU A 159 -4.58 2.64 12.56
N THR A 160 -5.77 3.09 12.98
CA THR A 160 -5.94 4.33 13.74
C THR A 160 -5.24 4.26 15.08
N LYS A 161 -4.38 5.24 15.34
CA LYS A 161 -3.61 5.39 16.58
C LYS A 161 -4.24 6.46 17.47
N VAL A 162 -4.11 6.26 18.78
CA VAL A 162 -4.42 7.24 19.84
C VAL A 162 -3.26 7.34 20.83
N PRO A 163 -3.07 8.48 21.53
CA PRO A 163 -1.98 8.64 22.47
C PRO A 163 -2.25 7.83 23.74
N VAL A 164 -1.38 6.85 24.02
CA VAL A 164 -1.59 5.86 25.07
C VAL A 164 -0.33 5.74 25.93
N VAL A 165 -0.55 5.54 27.23
CA VAL A 165 0.46 5.19 28.22
C VAL A 165 0.03 3.91 28.93
N VAL A 166 0.84 2.86 28.81
CA VAL A 166 0.61 1.58 29.46
C VAL A 166 1.38 1.51 30.76
N THR A 167 0.65 1.33 31.86
CA THR A 167 1.21 1.41 33.22
C THR A 167 1.29 0.07 33.95
N GLY A 168 0.59 -0.96 33.45
CA GLY A 168 0.41 -2.22 34.19
C GLY A 168 -0.58 -2.15 35.36
N PHE A 169 -0.97 -0.94 35.79
CA PHE A 169 -1.89 -0.73 36.92
C PHE A 169 -3.34 -0.82 36.46
N GLY A 170 -4.09 -1.78 37.03
CA GLY A 170 -5.45 -2.11 36.61
C GLY A 170 -6.40 -2.35 37.79
N LYS A 171 -7.64 -2.76 37.50
CA LYS A 171 -8.70 -2.93 38.50
C LYS A 171 -8.39 -3.93 39.63
N THR A 172 -7.47 -4.86 39.40
CA THR A 172 -7.06 -5.88 40.38
C THR A 172 -5.76 -5.52 41.09
N SER A 173 -5.13 -4.40 40.74
CA SER A 173 -3.91 -3.94 41.42
C SER A 173 -4.24 -3.49 42.85
N GLU A 174 -3.30 -3.72 43.75
CA GLU A 174 -3.33 -3.14 45.09
C GLU A 174 -3.22 -1.62 44.98
N VAL A 175 -4.04 -0.92 45.78
CA VAL A 175 -4.00 0.55 45.83
C VAL A 175 -3.02 0.93 46.93
N PRO A 176 -1.96 1.71 46.62
CA PRO A 176 -1.02 2.15 47.64
C PRO A 176 -1.69 3.12 48.62
N ASP A 177 -1.15 3.22 49.82
CA ASP A 177 -1.62 4.16 50.84
C ASP A 177 -1.34 5.61 50.42
N ASP A 178 -0.18 5.88 49.83
CA ASP A 178 0.16 7.14 49.17
C ASP A 178 -0.03 7.03 47.65
N PRO A 179 -1.01 7.74 47.05
CA PRO A 179 -1.21 7.76 45.61
C PRO A 179 0.04 8.18 44.81
N ALA A 180 0.94 8.98 45.38
CA ALA A 180 2.15 9.43 44.69
C ALA A 180 3.09 8.27 44.32
N GLU A 181 3.00 7.11 44.99
CA GLU A 181 3.75 5.90 44.62
C GLU A 181 3.41 5.41 43.21
N LEU A 182 2.19 5.68 42.70
CA LEU A 182 1.80 5.32 41.35
C LEU A 182 2.61 6.05 40.26
N LEU A 183 3.27 7.17 40.60
CA LEU A 183 4.10 7.91 39.67
C LEU A 183 5.42 7.19 39.31
N ALA A 184 5.80 6.19 40.11
CA ALA A 184 6.96 5.33 39.85
C ALA A 184 6.63 4.16 38.90
N LEU A 185 5.35 3.93 38.57
CA LEU A 185 4.95 2.91 37.61
C LEU A 185 5.58 3.15 36.24
N PRO A 186 5.86 2.09 35.46
CA PRO A 186 6.38 2.24 34.10
C PRO A 186 5.40 3.03 33.22
N ALA A 187 5.93 3.73 32.22
CA ALA A 187 5.15 4.49 31.25
C ALA A 187 5.54 4.12 29.81
N ASP A 188 5.07 2.96 29.34
CA ASP A 188 5.25 2.56 27.94
C ASP A 188 4.29 3.35 27.06
N GLN A 189 4.81 4.16 26.13
CA GLN A 189 4.06 5.17 25.40
C GLN A 189 4.34 5.15 23.89
N ASN A 190 3.46 5.75 23.08
CA ASN A 190 3.59 5.80 21.62
C ASN A 190 3.71 7.21 21.00
N PHE A 191 4.02 8.25 21.80
CA PHE A 191 3.92 9.64 21.35
C PHE A 191 4.89 10.65 22.00
N LEU A 192 5.74 10.20 22.92
CA LEU A 192 6.70 11.01 23.64
C LEU A 192 7.91 10.15 24.04
N LEU A 193 9.00 10.19 23.26
CA LEU A 193 10.16 9.29 23.38
C LEU A 193 11.04 9.48 24.66
N THR A 194 10.49 9.97 25.78
CA THR A 194 11.21 10.20 27.04
C THR A 194 10.34 9.96 28.27
N GLY A 195 10.91 9.38 29.33
CA GLY A 195 10.23 9.23 30.63
C GLY A 195 9.84 7.79 30.90
N ASP A 196 10.63 7.10 31.71
CA ASP A 196 10.49 5.66 31.97
C ASP A 196 9.41 5.36 33.03
N SER A 197 8.90 6.39 33.71
CA SER A 197 7.84 6.30 34.71
C SER A 197 6.70 7.28 34.43
N VAL A 198 5.52 7.02 34.99
CA VAL A 198 4.32 7.88 34.82
C VAL A 198 4.61 9.32 35.22
N GLY A 199 5.27 9.55 36.36
CA GLY A 199 5.62 10.90 36.80
C GLY A 199 6.59 11.62 35.84
N ALA A 200 7.67 10.93 35.44
CA ALA A 200 8.65 11.49 34.52
C ALA A 200 8.04 11.77 33.13
N PHE A 201 7.15 10.90 32.67
CA PHE A 201 6.38 11.07 31.44
C PHE A 201 5.47 12.30 31.51
N VAL A 202 4.68 12.46 32.58
CA VAL A 202 3.78 13.62 32.75
C VAL A 202 4.58 14.91 32.75
N GLU A 203 5.67 14.98 33.53
CA GLU A 203 6.53 16.16 33.57
C GLU A 203 7.13 16.49 32.20
N ALA A 204 7.62 15.48 31.48
CA ALA A 204 8.18 15.66 30.15
C ALA A 204 7.12 16.15 29.15
N LEU A 205 5.91 15.59 29.20
CA LEU A 205 4.79 15.99 28.34
C LEU A 205 4.41 17.45 28.55
N LEU A 206 4.23 17.87 29.80
CA LEU A 206 3.78 19.22 30.10
C LEU A 206 4.86 20.27 29.81
N ARG A 207 6.15 19.95 30.06
CA ARG A 207 7.26 20.87 29.82
C ARG A 207 7.67 20.96 28.35
N LYS A 208 7.73 19.83 27.65
CA LYS A 208 8.31 19.73 26.29
C LYS A 208 7.26 19.60 25.19
N GLY A 209 6.05 19.19 25.53
CA GLY A 209 5.01 18.83 24.57
C GLY A 209 5.18 17.42 24.01
N HIS A 210 4.19 16.99 23.22
CA HIS A 210 4.16 15.68 22.57
C HIS A 210 4.83 15.68 21.19
N SER A 211 5.32 14.52 20.75
CA SER A 211 5.75 14.27 19.37
C SER A 211 4.71 13.48 18.56
N TRP A 212 3.41 13.67 18.86
CA TRP A 212 2.32 12.99 18.17
C TRP A 212 2.23 13.38 16.68
N ILE A 213 2.53 12.42 15.80
CA ILE A 213 2.56 12.63 14.35
C ILE A 213 1.28 12.19 13.62
N HIS A 214 0.43 11.39 14.27
CA HIS A 214 -0.70 10.75 13.60
C HIS A 214 -1.90 11.68 13.41
N GLY A 215 -1.96 12.81 14.12
CA GLY A 215 -3.12 13.71 14.08
C GLY A 215 -4.36 13.11 14.75
N THR A 216 -5.54 13.64 14.41
CA THR A 216 -6.81 13.19 15.00
C THR A 216 -7.25 11.84 14.41
N PRO A 217 -8.06 11.04 15.11
CA PRO A 217 -8.65 9.83 14.53
C PRO A 217 -9.41 10.07 13.20
N HIS A 218 -10.11 11.20 13.08
CA HIS A 218 -10.80 11.58 11.85
C HIS A 218 -9.83 11.84 10.70
N ALA A 219 -8.76 12.60 10.93
CA ALA A 219 -7.73 12.89 9.93
C ALA A 219 -7.02 11.60 9.45
N GLN A 220 -6.78 10.66 10.36
CA GLN A 220 -6.23 9.34 10.01
C GLN A 220 -7.20 8.56 9.11
N ALA A 221 -8.49 8.53 9.44
CA ALA A 221 -9.50 7.85 8.64
C ALA A 221 -9.67 8.49 7.25
N GLU A 222 -9.57 9.82 7.14
CA GLU A 222 -9.55 10.51 5.86
C GLU A 222 -8.32 10.15 5.02
N ALA A 223 -7.14 10.14 5.64
CA ALA A 223 -5.89 9.78 4.97
C ALA A 223 -5.90 8.32 4.47
N GLN A 224 -6.47 7.39 5.25
CA GLN A 224 -6.65 5.99 4.86
C GLN A 224 -7.57 5.87 3.65
N ARG A 225 -8.76 6.49 3.67
CA ARG A 225 -9.68 6.48 2.52
C ARG A 225 -9.03 7.05 1.26
N ALA A 226 -8.32 8.16 1.38
CA ALA A 226 -7.62 8.76 0.25
C ALA A 226 -6.52 7.84 -0.31
N ALA A 227 -5.80 7.12 0.55
CA ALA A 227 -4.79 6.15 0.12
C ALA A 227 -5.41 4.94 -0.57
N GLU A 228 -6.54 4.43 -0.08
CA GLU A 228 -7.29 3.34 -0.71
C GLU A 228 -7.81 3.74 -2.10
N GLU A 229 -8.39 4.92 -2.23
CA GLU A 229 -8.85 5.46 -3.52
C GLU A 229 -7.69 5.62 -4.51
N ALA A 230 -6.56 6.18 -4.07
CA ALA A 230 -5.37 6.32 -4.91
C ALA A 230 -4.81 4.96 -5.36
N ALA A 231 -4.80 3.97 -4.47
CA ALA A 231 -4.39 2.60 -4.80
C ALA A 231 -5.34 1.95 -5.82
N ALA A 232 -6.64 2.14 -5.67
CA ALA A 232 -7.64 1.64 -6.63
C ALA A 232 -7.46 2.27 -8.01
N VAL A 233 -7.23 3.58 -8.09
CA VAL A 233 -6.95 4.29 -9.36
C VAL A 233 -5.66 3.77 -10.01
N ALA A 234 -4.60 3.58 -9.22
CA ALA A 234 -3.33 3.04 -9.73
C ALA A 234 -3.48 1.59 -10.24
N ALA A 235 -4.24 0.76 -9.55
CA ALA A 235 -4.52 -0.61 -9.96
C ALA A 235 -5.35 -0.67 -11.26
N GLU A 236 -6.33 0.21 -11.41
CA GLU A 236 -7.11 0.36 -12.64
C GLU A 236 -6.22 0.78 -13.82
N ALA A 237 -5.35 1.78 -13.62
CA ALA A 237 -4.42 2.25 -14.62
C ALA A 237 -3.45 1.15 -15.07
N GLU A 238 -2.89 0.38 -14.13
CA GLU A 238 -2.02 -0.75 -14.45
C GLU A 238 -2.77 -1.86 -15.19
N ARG A 239 -4.03 -2.15 -14.83
CA ARG A 239 -4.87 -3.12 -15.57
C ARG A 239 -5.11 -2.67 -17.01
N MET A 240 -5.46 -1.40 -17.23
CA MET A 240 -5.64 -0.84 -18.58
C MET A 240 -4.35 -0.92 -19.42
N LYS A 241 -3.20 -0.65 -18.78
CA LYS A 241 -1.89 -0.78 -19.43
C LYS A 241 -1.57 -2.23 -19.81
N GLN A 242 -1.83 -3.19 -18.92
CA GLN A 242 -1.63 -4.61 -19.19
C GLN A 242 -2.53 -5.12 -20.33
N GLU A 243 -3.80 -4.70 -20.36
CA GLU A 243 -4.72 -5.06 -21.43
C GLU A 243 -4.28 -4.44 -22.78
N THR A 244 -3.80 -3.19 -22.77
CA THR A 244 -3.22 -2.55 -23.96
C THR A 244 -2.01 -3.33 -24.49
N ILE A 245 -1.09 -3.72 -23.61
CA ILE A 245 0.09 -4.53 -23.98
C ILE A 245 -0.35 -5.88 -24.56
N LYS A 246 -1.34 -6.54 -23.96
CA LYS A 246 -1.88 -7.81 -24.43
C LYS A 246 -2.48 -7.68 -25.84
N GLN A 247 -3.23 -6.61 -26.10
CA GLN A 247 -3.78 -6.33 -27.43
C GLN A 247 -2.68 -6.08 -28.47
N GLN A 248 -1.60 -5.39 -28.10
CA GLN A 248 -0.44 -5.18 -28.97
C GLN A 248 0.32 -6.48 -29.28
N ILE A 249 0.45 -7.38 -28.30
CA ILE A 249 1.04 -8.71 -28.51
C ILE A 249 0.19 -9.51 -29.52
N GLU A 250 -1.13 -9.49 -29.37
CA GLU A 250 -2.03 -10.20 -30.27
C GLU A 250 -1.96 -9.64 -31.69
N ALA A 251 -2.00 -8.31 -31.84
CA ALA A 251 -1.88 -7.65 -33.14
C ALA A 251 -0.56 -8.01 -33.85
N MET A 252 0.56 -8.04 -33.13
CA MET A 252 1.84 -8.44 -33.72
C MET A 252 1.86 -9.93 -34.09
N ASN A 253 1.23 -10.81 -33.31
CA ASN A 253 1.08 -12.22 -33.65
C ASN A 253 0.23 -12.45 -34.91
N ASP A 254 -0.85 -11.69 -35.07
CA ASP A 254 -1.69 -11.73 -36.27
C ASP A 254 -0.92 -11.30 -37.52
N LEU A 255 -0.04 -10.30 -37.38
CA LEU A 255 0.84 -9.80 -38.44
C LEU A 255 2.10 -10.64 -38.65
N SER A 256 2.31 -11.69 -37.84
CA SER A 256 3.50 -12.53 -37.95
C SER A 256 3.19 -13.84 -38.67
N ALA A 257 4.16 -14.37 -39.40
CA ALA A 257 4.06 -15.60 -40.16
C ALA A 257 5.38 -16.38 -40.13
N SER A 258 5.30 -17.71 -40.23
CA SER A 258 6.51 -18.51 -40.36
C SER A 258 7.07 -18.34 -41.78
N PRO A 259 8.39 -18.21 -41.95
CA PRO A 259 9.02 -18.15 -43.27
C PRO A 259 8.67 -19.35 -44.15
N GLU A 260 8.47 -20.52 -43.54
CA GLU A 260 8.07 -21.75 -44.22
C GLU A 260 6.64 -21.71 -44.76
N SER A 261 5.67 -21.18 -44.01
CA SER A 261 4.31 -21.01 -44.54
C SER A 261 4.27 -19.99 -45.68
N ALA A 262 5.09 -18.94 -45.59
CA ALA A 262 5.08 -17.86 -46.57
C ALA A 262 5.84 -18.16 -47.87
N PHE A 263 6.95 -18.88 -47.78
CA PHE A 263 7.87 -19.08 -48.90
C PHE A 263 8.19 -20.56 -49.19
N GLY A 264 7.63 -21.50 -48.41
CA GLY A 264 7.91 -22.93 -48.54
C GLY A 264 9.16 -23.37 -47.76
N HIS A 265 9.44 -24.67 -47.80
CA HIS A 265 10.57 -25.26 -47.08
C HIS A 265 11.91 -24.87 -47.73
N HIS A 266 12.62 -23.98 -47.06
CA HIS A 266 13.98 -23.59 -47.39
C HIS A 266 14.82 -23.64 -46.11
N THR A 267 15.73 -24.60 -45.99
CA THR A 267 16.64 -24.72 -44.84
C THR A 267 18.07 -24.71 -45.36
N VAL A 268 18.89 -23.82 -44.82
CA VAL A 268 20.32 -23.77 -45.18
C VAL A 268 21.19 -24.49 -44.15
N ARG A 269 22.30 -25.05 -44.62
CA ARG A 269 23.27 -25.68 -43.72
C ARG A 269 24.07 -24.62 -42.97
N THR A 270 24.12 -24.72 -41.64
CA THR A 270 24.96 -23.88 -40.79
C THR A 270 26.34 -24.52 -40.62
N ARG A 271 27.41 -23.71 -40.57
CA ARG A 271 28.78 -24.22 -40.38
C ARG A 271 29.12 -24.49 -38.92
N LEU A 272 28.52 -23.72 -38.03
CA LEU A 272 28.51 -24.02 -36.61
C LEU A 272 27.33 -24.94 -36.31
N ASP A 273 27.47 -25.76 -35.28
CA ASP A 273 26.38 -26.53 -34.66
C ASP A 273 25.36 -25.56 -34.04
N VAL A 274 24.63 -24.83 -34.88
CA VAL A 274 23.69 -23.77 -34.52
C VAL A 274 22.40 -23.96 -35.32
N HIS A 275 21.27 -23.93 -34.64
CA HIS A 275 19.97 -23.80 -35.28
C HIS A 275 19.57 -22.34 -35.32
N VAL A 276 19.00 -21.92 -36.44
CA VAL A 276 18.49 -20.55 -36.64
C VAL A 276 17.02 -20.64 -37.00
N TRP A 277 16.17 -19.97 -36.23
CA TRP A 277 14.75 -19.81 -36.50
C TRP A 277 14.47 -18.40 -36.98
N GLY A 278 13.48 -18.26 -37.85
CA GLY A 278 13.03 -16.98 -38.38
C GLY A 278 11.55 -16.80 -38.17
N SER A 279 11.13 -15.55 -38.03
CA SER A 279 9.74 -15.14 -38.11
C SER A 279 9.63 -13.88 -38.97
N LEU A 280 8.60 -13.83 -39.81
CA LEU A 280 8.22 -12.64 -40.55
C LEU A 280 7.29 -11.84 -39.66
N THR A 281 7.52 -10.54 -39.52
CA THR A 281 6.69 -9.63 -38.73
C THR A 281 6.74 -8.22 -39.32
N CYS A 282 5.90 -7.30 -38.83
CA CYS A 282 5.87 -5.91 -39.32
C CYS A 282 6.43 -4.93 -38.29
N CYS A 283 6.97 -3.81 -38.78
CA CYS A 283 7.34 -2.70 -37.90
C CYS A 283 6.11 -2.07 -37.26
N TRP A 284 6.13 -1.82 -35.95
CA TRP A 284 5.02 -1.18 -35.26
C TRP A 284 4.85 0.31 -35.63
N GLU A 285 5.91 0.96 -36.12
CA GLU A 285 5.91 2.39 -36.48
C GLU A 285 5.54 2.60 -37.95
N CYS A 286 6.24 1.93 -38.87
CA CYS A 286 6.06 2.15 -40.32
C CYS A 286 5.38 1.00 -41.05
N GLU A 287 4.94 -0.05 -40.34
CA GLU A 287 4.21 -1.22 -40.86
C GLU A 287 4.93 -2.08 -41.90
N GLU A 288 6.14 -1.69 -42.32
CA GLU A 288 6.94 -2.45 -43.28
C GLU A 288 7.32 -3.84 -42.74
N PRO A 289 7.18 -4.90 -43.56
CA PRO A 289 7.52 -6.26 -43.16
C PRO A 289 9.04 -6.41 -43.00
N MET A 290 9.44 -7.30 -42.11
CA MET A 290 10.84 -7.65 -41.91
C MET A 290 10.99 -9.09 -41.40
N LEU A 291 12.17 -9.66 -41.61
CA LEU A 291 12.57 -10.95 -41.06
C LEU A 291 13.36 -10.73 -39.76
N VAL A 292 12.85 -11.27 -38.65
CA VAL A 292 13.55 -11.38 -37.36
C VAL A 292 13.98 -12.84 -37.13
N TRP A 293 14.96 -13.06 -36.25
CA TRP A 293 15.51 -14.40 -36.01
C TRP A 293 15.90 -14.65 -34.54
N ASP A 294 15.96 -15.93 -34.18
CA ASP A 294 16.53 -16.46 -32.92
C ASP A 294 17.53 -17.56 -33.28
N ALA A 295 18.56 -17.76 -32.45
CA ALA A 295 19.59 -18.74 -32.72
C ALA A 295 20.05 -19.45 -31.45
N ARG A 296 20.29 -20.78 -31.55
CA ARG A 296 20.77 -21.60 -30.43
C ARG A 296 21.83 -22.60 -30.87
N THR A 297 22.83 -22.80 -30.02
CA THR A 297 23.82 -23.87 -30.20
C THR A 297 23.15 -25.23 -30.04
N TRP A 298 23.55 -26.16 -30.90
CA TRP A 298 23.20 -27.56 -30.86
C TRP A 298 24.31 -28.34 -30.14
N SER A 299 23.96 -29.11 -29.12
CA SER A 299 24.88 -30.01 -28.45
C SER A 299 24.94 -31.34 -29.20
N TRP A 300 26.15 -31.79 -29.55
CA TRP A 300 26.39 -33.06 -30.22
C TRP A 300 25.70 -34.23 -29.50
N GLY A 301 24.91 -35.02 -30.22
CA GLY A 301 24.12 -36.14 -29.67
C GLY A 301 22.75 -35.77 -29.08
N GLY A 302 22.39 -34.48 -29.04
CA GLY A 302 21.06 -34.00 -28.62
C GLY A 302 20.08 -33.88 -29.79
N GLY A 303 18.77 -33.94 -29.51
CA GLY A 303 17.73 -33.60 -30.48
C GLY A 303 17.73 -32.10 -30.86
N MET A 304 16.80 -31.71 -31.76
CA MET A 304 16.62 -30.29 -32.11
C MET A 304 16.33 -29.44 -30.85
N PRO A 305 16.98 -28.28 -30.66
CA PRO A 305 16.72 -27.43 -29.50
C PRO A 305 15.29 -26.88 -29.55
N ARG A 306 14.63 -26.76 -28.39
CA ARG A 306 13.34 -26.07 -28.28
C ARG A 306 13.52 -24.57 -28.54
N LEU A 307 12.68 -24.00 -29.40
CA LEU A 307 12.58 -22.56 -29.61
C LEU A 307 12.20 -21.88 -28.30
N GLN A 308 12.98 -20.88 -27.90
CA GLN A 308 12.64 -19.98 -26.80
C GLN A 308 13.32 -18.64 -27.07
N VAL A 309 12.54 -17.73 -27.63
CA VAL A 309 12.93 -16.36 -27.94
C VAL A 309 12.97 -15.60 -26.63
N LYS A 310 14.07 -14.87 -26.37
CA LYS A 310 14.19 -14.06 -25.15
C LYS A 310 13.83 -12.61 -25.42
N SER A 311 13.41 -11.91 -24.36
CA SER A 311 13.00 -10.49 -24.38
C SER A 311 14.15 -9.49 -24.52
N GLU A 312 15.39 -9.96 -24.68
CA GLU A 312 16.58 -9.14 -24.90
C GLU A 312 17.41 -9.72 -26.05
N VAL A 313 18.12 -8.87 -26.80
CA VAL A 313 19.14 -9.25 -27.79
C VAL A 313 20.38 -8.46 -27.39
N ASP A 314 21.51 -9.12 -27.19
CA ASP A 314 22.76 -8.44 -26.82
C ASP A 314 23.85 -8.74 -27.85
N GLN A 315 24.99 -8.05 -27.76
CA GLN A 315 26.08 -8.23 -28.73
C GLN A 315 26.84 -9.57 -28.57
N LYS A 316 26.80 -10.17 -27.38
CA LYS A 316 27.50 -11.42 -27.06
C LYS A 316 26.65 -12.65 -27.38
N ARG A 317 25.38 -12.42 -27.66
CA ARG A 317 24.40 -13.44 -28.01
C ARG A 317 24.57 -13.94 -29.44
N LEU A 318 24.14 -15.18 -29.62
CA LEU A 318 24.38 -15.94 -30.82
C LEU A 318 23.65 -15.33 -32.03
N GLU A 319 22.53 -14.66 -31.79
CA GLU A 319 21.72 -13.95 -32.79
C GLU A 319 22.53 -12.90 -33.56
N ASN A 320 23.51 -12.26 -32.91
CA ASN A 320 24.39 -11.27 -33.53
C ASN A 320 25.72 -11.88 -34.04
N HIS A 321 25.88 -13.20 -33.99
CA HIS A 321 27.09 -13.89 -34.44
C HIS A 321 27.17 -13.93 -35.98
N PRO A 322 28.34 -13.70 -36.61
CA PRO A 322 28.48 -13.65 -38.07
C PRO A 322 28.00 -14.90 -38.82
N GLU A 323 28.06 -16.09 -38.20
CA GLU A 323 27.54 -17.33 -38.79
C GLU A 323 26.02 -17.39 -38.81
N VAL A 324 25.34 -16.82 -37.81
CA VAL A 324 23.88 -16.71 -37.81
C VAL A 324 23.43 -15.74 -38.90
N HIS A 325 24.08 -14.58 -39.01
CA HIS A 325 23.82 -13.65 -40.11
C HIS A 325 24.03 -14.32 -41.48
N ARG A 326 25.10 -15.11 -41.66
CA ARG A 326 25.34 -15.88 -42.89
C ARG A 326 24.26 -16.91 -43.18
N ALA A 327 23.72 -17.58 -42.17
CA ALA A 327 22.62 -18.52 -42.33
C ALA A 327 21.35 -17.79 -42.78
N VAL A 328 21.00 -16.67 -42.14
CA VAL A 328 19.84 -15.85 -42.53
C VAL A 328 20.02 -15.31 -43.96
N ASP A 329 21.20 -14.79 -44.32
CA ASP A 329 21.50 -14.30 -45.67
C ASP A 329 21.54 -15.43 -46.72
N GLY A 330 21.94 -16.64 -46.31
CA GLY A 330 21.85 -17.84 -47.13
C GLY A 330 20.39 -18.20 -47.43
N TRP A 331 19.55 -18.18 -46.41
CA TRP A 331 18.12 -18.43 -46.54
C TRP A 331 17.45 -17.40 -47.45
N ILE A 332 17.72 -16.10 -47.24
CA ILE A 332 17.18 -15.01 -48.09
C ILE A 332 17.55 -15.23 -49.56
N ARG A 333 18.80 -15.62 -49.86
CA ARG A 333 19.20 -15.90 -51.26
C ARG A 333 18.49 -17.11 -51.86
N ALA A 334 18.21 -18.14 -51.05
CA ALA A 334 17.56 -19.36 -51.49
C ALA A 334 16.04 -19.17 -51.69
N ALA A 335 15.36 -18.60 -50.71
CA ALA A 335 13.92 -18.37 -50.71
C ALA A 335 13.49 -17.14 -51.54
N LYS A 336 14.42 -16.20 -51.77
CA LYS A 336 14.19 -14.90 -52.44
C LYS A 336 12.93 -14.19 -51.89
N PRO A 337 12.87 -13.97 -50.57
CA PRO A 337 11.72 -13.32 -49.95
C PRO A 337 11.66 -11.86 -50.39
N ASP A 338 10.45 -11.34 -50.55
CA ASP A 338 10.20 -9.91 -50.76
C ASP A 338 10.08 -9.19 -49.41
N VAL A 339 11.02 -9.48 -48.51
CA VAL A 339 11.02 -8.99 -47.13
C VAL A 339 12.47 -8.71 -46.68
N PRO A 340 12.79 -7.50 -46.21
CA PRO A 340 14.14 -7.18 -45.74
C PRO A 340 14.48 -7.87 -44.41
N LYS A 341 15.76 -8.18 -44.20
CA LYS A 341 16.27 -8.65 -42.90
C LYS A 341 16.29 -7.49 -41.90
N ALA A 342 15.79 -7.72 -40.68
CA ALA A 342 15.95 -6.75 -39.59
C ALA A 342 17.44 -6.50 -39.28
N VAL A 343 17.76 -5.38 -38.63
CA VAL A 343 19.15 -5.06 -38.23
C VAL A 343 19.25 -5.09 -36.71
N ILE A 344 20.34 -5.60 -36.15
CA ILE A 344 20.61 -5.50 -34.71
C ILE A 344 21.48 -4.27 -34.47
N LYS A 345 20.96 -3.28 -33.73
CA LYS A 345 21.70 -2.05 -33.39
C LYS A 345 21.72 -1.81 -31.89
N LYS A 346 22.74 -1.07 -31.43
CA LYS A 346 22.78 -0.50 -30.08
C LYS A 346 21.77 0.64 -29.96
N ARG A 347 21.08 0.67 -28.82
CA ARG A 347 20.09 1.68 -28.43
C ARG A 347 20.36 2.12 -26.99
N HIS A 348 19.95 3.35 -26.70
CA HIS A 348 20.05 3.95 -25.39
C HIS A 348 18.63 4.27 -24.91
N THR A 349 18.29 3.82 -23.70
CA THR A 349 17.02 4.20 -23.09
C THR A 349 17.26 5.35 -22.09
N LEU A 350 16.55 6.46 -22.29
CA LEU A 350 16.58 7.61 -21.39
C LEU A 350 16.08 7.25 -19.98
N ALA A 351 15.19 6.26 -19.86
CA ALA A 351 14.56 5.90 -18.60
C ALA A 351 15.50 5.15 -17.64
N SER A 352 16.46 4.37 -18.15
CA SER A 352 17.39 3.59 -17.31
C SER A 352 18.86 3.90 -17.54
N GLY A 353 19.20 4.77 -18.50
CA GLY A 353 20.58 5.13 -18.85
C GLY A 353 21.42 3.98 -19.42
N ARG A 354 20.80 2.84 -19.73
CA ARG A 354 21.50 1.63 -20.19
C ARG A 354 21.57 1.56 -21.72
N LEU A 355 22.71 1.07 -22.20
CA LEU A 355 22.88 0.62 -23.57
C LEU A 355 22.38 -0.82 -23.72
N TYR A 356 21.51 -1.07 -24.69
CA TYR A 356 21.01 -2.41 -25.04
C TYR A 356 21.10 -2.62 -26.55
N SER A 357 21.03 -3.86 -27.02
CA SER A 357 20.86 -4.13 -28.46
C SER A 357 19.43 -4.58 -28.73
N ALA A 358 18.93 -4.32 -29.92
CA ALA A 358 17.60 -4.70 -30.32
C ALA A 358 17.53 -4.84 -31.83
N PHE A 359 16.56 -5.62 -32.31
CA PHE A 359 16.16 -5.53 -33.71
C PHE A 359 15.64 -4.13 -34.01
N VAL A 360 15.98 -3.61 -35.18
CA VAL A 360 15.52 -2.33 -35.69
C VAL A 360 14.97 -2.54 -37.08
N CYS A 361 13.91 -1.78 -37.39
CA CYS A 361 13.31 -1.79 -38.70
C CYS A 361 14.33 -1.28 -39.75
N PRO A 362 14.55 -2.02 -40.84
CA PRO A 362 15.45 -1.59 -41.90
C PRO A 362 14.92 -0.36 -42.65
N SER A 363 13.61 -0.11 -42.63
CA SER A 363 12.97 0.97 -43.39
C SER A 363 12.94 2.31 -42.64
N CYS A 364 12.59 2.31 -41.35
CA CYS A 364 12.44 3.55 -40.55
C CYS A 364 13.41 3.68 -39.36
N ASP A 365 14.28 2.69 -39.13
CA ASP A 365 15.22 2.62 -38.00
C ASP A 365 14.59 2.54 -36.59
N SER A 366 13.27 2.44 -36.50
CA SER A 366 12.56 2.26 -35.23
C SER A 366 12.98 0.97 -34.53
N THR A 367 13.18 1.07 -33.21
CA THR A 367 13.51 -0.08 -32.38
C THR A 367 12.31 -1.00 -32.28
N MET A 368 12.50 -2.26 -32.61
CA MET A 368 11.51 -3.29 -32.37
C MET A 368 11.53 -3.65 -30.90
N GLY A 369 10.36 -3.61 -30.26
CA GLY A 369 10.26 -4.01 -28.86
C GLY A 369 10.55 -5.50 -28.73
N GLN A 370 11.76 -5.84 -28.26
CA GLN A 370 12.22 -7.22 -28.17
C GLN A 370 11.34 -8.08 -27.26
N PHE A 371 10.74 -7.46 -26.24
CA PHE A 371 9.67 -8.07 -25.45
C PHE A 371 8.54 -8.60 -26.35
N PHE A 372 8.04 -7.79 -27.28
CA PHE A 372 7.00 -8.22 -28.21
C PHE A 372 7.51 -9.35 -29.10
N ILE A 373 8.70 -9.23 -29.70
CA ILE A 373 9.29 -10.32 -30.52
C ILE A 373 9.35 -11.66 -29.75
N ALA A 374 9.67 -11.61 -28.44
CA ALA A 374 9.67 -12.80 -27.59
C ALA A 374 8.27 -13.40 -27.33
N CYS A 375 7.22 -12.61 -27.53
CA CYS A 375 5.82 -13.03 -27.46
C CYS A 375 5.25 -13.49 -28.81
N ILE A 376 6.03 -13.51 -29.90
CA ILE A 376 5.60 -14.15 -31.14
C ILE A 376 5.41 -15.65 -30.88
N ARG A 377 4.20 -16.16 -31.17
CA ARG A 377 3.79 -17.54 -30.92
C ARG A 377 4.70 -18.53 -31.66
N PRO A 378 5.06 -19.68 -31.04
CA PRO A 378 6.00 -20.63 -31.63
C PRO A 378 5.67 -21.10 -33.05
N GLU A 379 4.39 -21.25 -33.39
CA GLU A 379 3.93 -21.66 -34.73
C GLU A 379 4.20 -20.62 -35.83
N LYS A 380 4.49 -19.37 -35.44
CA LYS A 380 4.90 -18.30 -36.37
C LYS A 380 6.41 -18.27 -36.63
N TRP A 381 7.13 -19.28 -36.14
CA TRP A 381 8.56 -19.45 -36.38
C TRP A 381 8.83 -20.72 -37.19
N SER A 382 9.80 -20.67 -38.09
CA SER A 382 10.32 -21.86 -38.77
C SER A 382 11.84 -21.84 -38.84
N VAL A 383 12.44 -23.01 -39.09
CA VAL A 383 13.89 -23.16 -39.13
C VAL A 383 14.42 -22.60 -40.45
N LEU A 384 15.28 -21.58 -40.35
CA LEU A 384 16.00 -21.03 -41.50
C LEU A 384 17.28 -21.83 -41.76
N GLY A 385 17.93 -22.33 -40.71
CA GLY A 385 19.18 -23.06 -40.82
C GLY A 385 19.41 -24.10 -39.73
N SER A 386 20.07 -25.20 -40.11
CA SER A 386 20.39 -26.32 -39.22
C SER A 386 21.77 -26.94 -39.55
N PRO A 387 22.48 -27.51 -38.56
CA PRO A 387 23.77 -28.19 -38.79
C PRO A 387 23.62 -29.45 -39.65
N ALA A 388 22.45 -30.10 -39.55
CA ALA A 388 22.13 -31.37 -40.17
C ALA A 388 21.44 -31.25 -41.55
N ALA A 389 21.33 -30.04 -42.11
CA ALA A 389 20.53 -29.84 -43.32
C ALA A 389 20.99 -30.73 -44.50
N VAL A 390 20.11 -31.65 -44.89
CA VAL A 390 20.14 -32.49 -46.10
C VAL A 390 19.61 -31.64 -47.27
N PRO A 391 20.16 -31.73 -48.49
CA PRO A 391 19.63 -31.00 -49.65
C PRO A 391 18.15 -31.34 -49.88
N PRO A 392 17.33 -30.42 -50.42
CA PRO A 392 15.93 -30.72 -50.71
C PRO A 392 15.85 -31.93 -51.64
N PRO A 393 14.84 -32.82 -51.50
CA PRO A 393 14.58 -33.78 -52.55
C PRO A 393 14.33 -33.01 -53.84
N VAL A 394 15.11 -33.34 -54.88
CA VAL A 394 14.88 -32.83 -56.23
C VAL A 394 13.42 -33.09 -56.56
N PRO A 395 12.63 -32.08 -56.98
CA PRO A 395 11.27 -32.33 -57.38
C PRO A 395 11.34 -33.27 -58.60
N VAL A 396 10.87 -34.51 -58.43
CA VAL A 396 10.57 -35.37 -59.57
C VAL A 396 9.44 -34.66 -60.30
N ILE A 397 9.76 -34.04 -61.42
CA ILE A 397 8.80 -33.46 -62.36
C ILE A 397 7.96 -34.64 -62.88
N LYS A 398 6.81 -34.89 -62.25
CA LYS A 398 5.68 -35.52 -62.93
C LYS A 398 4.90 -34.38 -63.55
N ILE A 399 4.99 -34.27 -64.87
CA ILE A 399 4.12 -33.41 -65.68
C ILE A 399 2.70 -33.97 -65.55
N PRO A 400 1.73 -33.26 -64.96
CA PRO A 400 0.32 -33.55 -65.19
C PRO A 400 -0.11 -32.75 -66.41
N ALA A 401 -0.90 -33.39 -67.27
CA ALA A 401 -1.52 -32.75 -68.42
C ALA A 401 -2.30 -31.50 -68.01
N ALA A 402 -2.21 -30.47 -68.84
CA ALA A 402 -2.85 -29.19 -68.65
C ALA A 402 -4.38 -29.32 -68.57
N THR A 403 -4.95 -28.86 -67.45
CA THR A 403 -6.32 -28.37 -67.39
C THR A 403 -6.29 -26.95 -66.84
N THR A 404 -6.55 -26.00 -67.73
CA THR A 404 -6.64 -24.58 -67.45
C THR A 404 -7.93 -24.27 -66.71
N SER A 405 -7.81 -23.80 -65.48
CA SER A 405 -8.79 -22.92 -64.83
C SER A 405 -7.99 -21.94 -63.96
N PRO A 406 -8.25 -20.63 -64.03
CA PRO A 406 -7.47 -19.65 -63.28
C PRO A 406 -7.90 -19.69 -61.81
N THR A 407 -7.16 -20.41 -60.97
CA THR A 407 -7.30 -20.29 -59.52
C THR A 407 -6.87 -18.87 -59.13
N PRO A 408 -7.67 -18.11 -58.36
CA PRO A 408 -7.22 -16.81 -57.88
C PRO A 408 -5.96 -17.00 -57.05
N LEU A 409 -4.87 -16.32 -57.45
CA LEU A 409 -3.61 -16.32 -56.73
C LEU A 409 -3.91 -15.95 -55.28
N ARG A 410 -3.51 -16.77 -54.31
CA ARG A 410 -3.61 -16.43 -52.89
C ARG A 410 -2.40 -15.61 -52.44
N CYS A 411 -2.60 -14.73 -51.46
CA CYS A 411 -1.55 -14.00 -50.78
C CYS A 411 -0.61 -15.00 -50.13
N ARG A 412 0.69 -14.87 -50.41
CA ARG A 412 1.71 -15.77 -49.84
C ARG A 412 1.91 -15.54 -48.35
N ILE A 413 1.51 -14.39 -47.82
CA ILE A 413 1.68 -14.04 -46.40
C ILE A 413 0.43 -14.42 -45.59
N HIS A 414 -0.76 -14.10 -46.10
CA HIS A 414 -2.02 -14.21 -45.34
C HIS A 414 -2.94 -15.34 -45.81
N GLU A 415 -2.55 -16.11 -46.83
CA GLU A 415 -3.29 -17.23 -47.42
C GLU A 415 -4.71 -16.92 -47.93
N THR A 416 -5.17 -15.67 -47.86
CA THR A 416 -6.43 -15.17 -48.47
C THR A 416 -6.26 -14.96 -49.97
N PRO A 417 -7.32 -14.99 -50.80
CA PRO A 417 -7.23 -14.59 -52.21
C PRO A 417 -6.53 -13.24 -52.36
N LYS A 418 -5.58 -13.09 -53.30
CA LYS A 418 -4.81 -11.84 -53.48
C LYS A 418 -5.72 -10.64 -53.73
N GLU A 419 -6.93 -10.85 -54.24
CA GLU A 419 -7.95 -9.84 -54.51
C GLU A 419 -8.68 -9.36 -53.25
N GLU A 420 -8.64 -10.17 -52.19
CA GLU A 420 -9.24 -9.92 -50.87
C GLU A 420 -8.16 -9.59 -49.82
N CYS A 421 -6.89 -9.81 -50.12
CA CYS A 421 -5.78 -9.46 -49.25
C CYS A 421 -5.44 -7.99 -49.40
N ASP A 422 -5.73 -7.19 -48.37
CA ASP A 422 -5.46 -5.76 -48.37
C ASP A 422 -3.97 -5.44 -48.64
N TRP A 423 -3.06 -6.28 -48.14
CA TRP A 423 -1.62 -6.20 -48.42
C TRP A 423 -1.28 -6.39 -49.91
N CYS A 424 -1.84 -7.41 -50.57
CA CYS A 424 -1.60 -7.63 -52.00
C CYS A 424 -2.27 -6.57 -52.89
N GLN A 425 -3.35 -5.95 -52.40
CA GLN A 425 -4.13 -4.96 -53.14
C GLN A 425 -3.69 -3.52 -52.89
N LYS A 426 -2.70 -3.29 -52.02
CA LYS A 426 -2.31 -1.94 -51.59
C LYS A 426 -3.50 -1.10 -51.10
N ARG A 427 -4.50 -1.77 -50.51
CA ARG A 427 -5.74 -1.13 -50.06
C ARG A 427 -5.51 -0.45 -48.71
N PRO A 428 -6.30 0.56 -48.34
CA PRO A 428 -6.22 1.10 -46.99
C PRO A 428 -6.61 0.04 -45.97
N SER A 429 -5.78 -0.18 -44.95
CA SER A 429 -6.17 -1.02 -43.82
C SER A 429 -7.44 -0.45 -43.18
N PRO A 430 -8.53 -1.23 -43.03
CA PRO A 430 -9.79 -0.75 -42.45
C PRO A 430 -9.65 -0.19 -41.02
N ARG A 431 -8.54 -0.50 -40.34
CA ARG A 431 -8.25 -0.06 -38.97
C ARG A 431 -7.30 1.13 -38.86
N LEU A 432 -6.56 1.49 -39.93
CA LEU A 432 -5.46 2.47 -39.85
C LEU A 432 -5.53 3.61 -40.88
N GLY A 433 -6.53 3.63 -41.76
CA GLY A 433 -6.85 4.81 -42.58
C GLY A 433 -5.78 5.22 -43.62
N ARG A 434 -4.77 4.38 -43.89
CA ARG A 434 -3.76 4.60 -44.95
C ARG A 434 -3.56 3.35 -45.78
N ARG A 435 -3.25 3.56 -47.07
CA ARG A 435 -3.00 2.54 -48.11
C ARG A 435 -1.71 1.78 -47.81
N TYR A 436 -1.78 0.44 -47.85
CA TYR A 436 -0.63 -0.47 -47.91
C TYR A 436 0.35 -0.09 -49.02
#